data_AF-A0A271LZA8-F1
#
_entry.id   AF-A0A271LZA8-F1
#
_cell.length_a   1.000
_cell.length_b   1.000
_cell.length_c   1.000
_cell.angle_alpha   90.00
_cell.angle_beta   90.00
_cell.angle_gamma   90.00
#
_symmetry.space_group_name_H-M   'P 1'
#
loop_
_entity.id
_entity.type
_entity.pdbx_description
1 polymer ?
#
loop_
_entity_poly.entity_id
_entity_poly.type
_entity_poly.pdbx_seq_one_letter_code
_entity_poly.pdbx_strand_id
1 'polypeptide(L)'
;MDFVIQKENIFRPTGKTMEMTRVNTEERIVYEMNNKRAASEYARLLGISEQQLPSYFMKNPLGRTVNGQVYIASPFQVLKDGSIQFYCQIFQHQKVEILEPKDPVSTLQESIAQLTASFHTIEGVLAINCILRKLQFEQEHLIPSLNQQLAALPSLAGFSSYGEQLNKTQLNQTLVMLSFGKK
;
A
#
# COMPACT_ATOMS: atom_id res chain seq x y z
N MET A 1 -1.54 -29.07 10.47
CA MET A 1 -2.24 -27.95 9.81
C MET A 1 -1.30 -26.78 9.89
N ASP A 2 -0.69 -26.46 8.76
CA ASP A 2 0.28 -25.37 8.65
C ASP A 2 -0.44 -24.11 8.18
N PHE A 3 0.19 -22.96 8.40
CA PHE A 3 -0.27 -21.70 7.83
C PHE A 3 0.85 -20.91 7.18
N VAL A 4 0.48 -20.06 6.23
CA VAL A 4 1.36 -19.10 5.56
C VAL A 4 0.65 -17.75 5.52
N ILE A 5 1.42 -16.68 5.79
CA ILE A 5 0.95 -15.30 5.64
C ILE A 5 1.63 -14.75 4.39
N GLN A 6 0.84 -14.50 3.35
CA GLN A 6 1.29 -13.82 2.14
C GLN A 6 0.85 -12.36 2.22
N LYS A 7 1.80 -11.44 2.04
CA LYS A 7 1.53 -10.00 1.93
C LYS A 7 1.77 -9.57 0.49
N GLU A 8 0.69 -9.24 -0.20
CA GLU A 8 0.77 -8.69 -1.54
C GLU A 8 0.87 -7.16 -1.50
N ASN A 9 1.85 -6.64 -2.23
CA ASN A 9 2.03 -5.21 -2.47
C ASN A 9 2.08 -4.96 -3.98
N ILE A 10 1.19 -4.08 -4.47
CA ILE A 10 1.08 -3.70 -5.88
C ILE A 10 1.92 -2.48 -6.23
N PHE A 11 2.86 -2.05 -5.39
CA PHE A 11 3.66 -0.85 -5.62
C PHE A 11 5.13 -1.18 -5.78
N ARG A 12 5.81 -0.41 -6.65
CA ARG A 12 7.25 -0.45 -6.83
C ARG A 12 7.84 0.96 -6.70
N PRO A 13 9.09 1.09 -6.24
CA PRO A 13 9.77 2.38 -6.12
C PRO A 13 10.03 3.01 -7.48
N THR A 14 9.87 4.34 -7.57
CA THR A 14 10.20 5.13 -8.78
C THR A 14 11.63 5.67 -8.78
N GLY A 15 12.34 5.58 -7.65
CA GLY A 15 13.63 6.24 -7.43
C GLY A 15 13.55 7.75 -7.15
N LYS A 16 12.35 8.36 -7.21
CA LYS A 16 12.15 9.76 -6.83
C LYS A 16 12.04 9.90 -5.32
N THR A 17 13.15 10.24 -4.67
CA THR A 17 13.23 10.31 -3.21
C THR A 17 13.00 11.70 -2.63
N MET A 18 12.56 11.75 -1.38
CA MET A 18 12.46 12.97 -0.57
C MET A 18 12.73 12.67 0.91
N GLU A 19 13.21 13.68 1.64
CA GLU A 19 13.40 13.63 3.09
C GLU A 19 12.30 14.42 3.80
N MET A 20 11.77 13.85 4.88
CA MET A 20 10.76 14.46 5.73
C MET A 20 11.41 15.45 6.69
N THR A 21 11.55 16.72 6.29
CA THR A 21 12.37 17.70 7.02
C THR A 21 11.66 18.32 8.22
N ARG A 22 10.33 18.43 8.20
CA ARG A 22 9.53 18.89 9.35
C ARG A 22 8.23 18.10 9.49
N VAL A 23 8.08 17.41 10.62
CA VAL A 23 7.00 16.44 10.86
C VAL A 23 6.48 16.56 12.29
N ASN A 24 5.16 16.50 12.48
CA ASN A 24 4.53 16.12 13.74
C ASN A 24 4.13 14.65 13.66
N THR A 25 4.92 13.79 14.31
CA THR A 25 4.73 12.33 14.27
C THR A 25 3.45 11.87 14.97
N GLU A 26 3.05 12.53 16.06
CA GLU A 26 1.87 12.17 16.84
C GLU A 26 0.59 12.43 16.05
N GLU A 27 0.49 13.61 15.44
CA GLU A 27 -0.65 14.01 14.59
C GLU A 27 -0.57 13.43 13.18
N ARG A 28 0.56 12.78 12.83
CA ARG A 28 0.86 12.20 11.51
C ARG A 28 0.85 13.25 10.40
N ILE A 29 1.35 14.46 10.70
CA ILE A 29 1.37 15.59 9.78
C ILE A 29 2.80 15.84 9.33
N VAL A 30 3.02 15.85 8.02
CA VAL A 30 4.27 16.31 7.41
C VAL A 30 4.06 17.72 6.91
N TYR A 31 4.79 18.67 7.49
CA TYR A 31 4.76 20.06 7.04
C TYR A 31 5.71 20.31 5.89
N GLU A 32 6.90 19.69 5.94
CA GLU A 32 7.95 19.92 4.94
C GLU A 32 8.62 18.64 4.46
N MET A 33 8.90 18.63 3.16
CA MET A 33 9.66 17.63 2.44
C MET A 33 10.79 18.36 1.70
N ASN A 34 12.05 17.92 1.84
CA ASN A 34 13.21 18.58 1.24
C ASN A 34 13.30 20.10 1.54
N ASN A 35 12.98 20.52 2.78
CA ASN A 35 12.93 21.92 3.21
C ASN A 35 11.95 22.81 2.42
N LYS A 36 10.92 22.19 1.83
CA LYS A 36 9.84 22.86 1.11
C LYS A 36 8.50 22.37 1.64
N ARG A 37 7.45 23.15 1.43
CA ARG A 37 6.08 22.77 1.80
C ARG A 37 5.73 21.40 1.19
N ALA A 38 5.20 20.51 2.03
CA ALA A 38 4.98 19.10 1.69
C ALA A 38 4.18 18.90 0.38
N ALA A 39 3.03 19.55 0.25
CA ALA A 39 2.21 19.47 -0.97
C ALA A 39 2.96 19.95 -2.23
N SER A 40 3.68 21.06 -2.13
CA SER A 40 4.46 21.64 -3.24
C SER A 40 5.54 20.69 -3.74
N GLU A 41 6.33 20.12 -2.83
CA GLU A 41 7.45 19.25 -3.21
C GLU A 41 6.96 17.91 -3.78
N TYR A 42 5.91 17.33 -3.19
CA TYR A 42 5.32 16.10 -3.68
C TYR A 42 4.72 16.28 -5.08
N ALA A 43 3.92 17.33 -5.29
CA ALA A 43 3.37 17.66 -6.61
C ALA A 43 4.46 17.91 -7.65
N ARG A 44 5.53 18.62 -7.27
CA ARG A 44 6.70 18.86 -8.14
C ARG A 44 7.38 17.57 -8.59
N LEU A 45 7.58 16.62 -7.68
CA LEU A 45 8.21 15.34 -8.00
C LEU A 45 7.31 14.44 -8.89
N LEU A 46 5.99 14.57 -8.75
CA LEU A 46 5.01 13.93 -9.63
C LEU A 46 4.87 14.64 -10.98
N GLY A 47 5.29 15.90 -11.11
CA GLY A 47 5.12 16.70 -12.32
C GLY A 47 3.69 17.19 -12.53
N ILE A 48 2.94 17.41 -11.45
CA ILE A 48 1.53 17.84 -11.45
C ILE A 48 1.35 19.15 -10.67
N SER A 49 0.16 19.75 -10.75
CA SER A 49 -0.17 20.88 -9.88
C SER A 49 -0.53 20.40 -8.46
N GLU A 50 -0.35 21.26 -7.46
CA GLU A 50 -0.72 20.93 -6.07
C GLU A 50 -2.22 20.63 -5.91
N GLN A 51 -3.06 21.25 -6.73
CA GLN A 51 -4.52 21.03 -6.71
C GLN A 51 -4.89 19.61 -7.16
N GLN A 52 -4.06 18.99 -8.00
CA GLN A 52 -4.25 17.62 -8.45
C GLN A 52 -3.71 16.61 -7.43
N LEU A 53 -2.79 17.01 -6.55
CA LEU A 53 -2.09 16.08 -5.64
C LEU A 53 -3.01 15.10 -4.88
N PRO A 54 -4.15 15.53 -4.30
CA PRO A 54 -5.03 14.61 -3.57
C PRO A 54 -5.53 13.42 -4.41
N SER A 55 -5.78 13.60 -5.71
CA SER A 55 -6.25 12.52 -6.58
C SER A 55 -5.15 11.51 -6.94
N TYR A 56 -3.88 11.85 -6.69
CA TYR A 56 -2.74 10.97 -6.93
C TYR A 56 -2.34 10.14 -5.70
N PHE A 57 -2.89 10.40 -4.52
CA PHE A 57 -2.47 9.72 -3.28
C PHE A 57 -2.63 8.19 -3.33
N MET A 58 -3.72 7.68 -3.92
CA MET A 58 -3.93 6.24 -4.04
C MET A 58 -2.99 5.61 -5.07
N LYS A 59 -2.77 6.29 -6.21
CA LYS A 59 -2.00 5.76 -7.34
C LYS A 59 -0.50 5.90 -7.14
N ASN A 60 -0.05 6.96 -6.47
CA ASN A 60 1.36 7.27 -6.30
C ASN A 60 1.67 7.63 -4.84
N PRO A 61 1.42 6.72 -3.88
CA PRO A 61 1.71 6.96 -2.47
C PRO A 61 3.21 7.09 -2.23
N LEU A 62 3.58 7.51 -1.02
CA LEU A 62 4.97 7.47 -0.58
C LEU A 62 5.29 6.12 0.03
N GLY A 63 6.57 5.76 0.06
CA GLY A 63 7.00 4.57 0.78
C GLY A 63 8.50 4.51 0.97
N ARG A 64 8.95 3.39 1.54
CA ARG A 64 10.36 3.09 1.72
C ARG A 64 10.61 1.61 1.50
N THR A 65 11.78 1.28 0.99
CA THR A 65 12.23 -0.10 0.86
C THR A 65 13.12 -0.46 2.05
N VAL A 66 12.73 -1.49 2.81
CA VAL A 66 13.51 -2.03 3.94
C VAL A 66 13.65 -3.54 3.74
N ASN A 67 14.88 -4.04 3.71
CA ASN A 67 15.19 -5.46 3.47
C ASN A 67 14.48 -6.04 2.22
N GLY A 68 14.48 -5.26 1.12
CA GLY A 68 13.84 -5.65 -0.14
C GLY A 68 12.31 -5.58 -0.14
N GLN A 69 11.67 -5.14 0.96
CA GLN A 69 10.22 -4.98 1.03
C GLN A 69 9.80 -3.51 1.03
N VAL A 70 8.78 -3.19 0.24
CA VAL A 70 8.17 -1.86 0.20
C VAL A 70 7.16 -1.71 1.34
N TYR A 71 7.31 -0.64 2.11
CA TYR A 71 6.39 -0.18 3.15
C TYR A 71 5.76 1.14 2.72
N ILE A 72 4.43 1.16 2.67
CA ILE A 72 3.66 2.26 2.10
C ILE A 72 3.23 3.23 3.20
N ALA A 73 3.51 4.51 2.95
CA ALA A 73 3.03 5.65 3.69
C ALA A 73 1.92 6.35 2.89
N SER A 74 0.66 5.93 3.12
CA SER A 74 -0.49 6.47 2.40
C SER A 74 -0.85 7.86 2.93
N PRO A 75 -0.85 8.90 2.09
CA PRO A 75 -1.37 10.22 2.45
C PRO A 75 -2.89 10.14 2.67
N PHE A 76 -3.40 10.90 3.62
CA PHE A 76 -4.82 11.02 3.95
C PHE A 76 -5.44 12.25 3.29
N GLN A 77 -4.89 13.44 3.58
CA GLN A 77 -5.38 14.70 3.03
C GLN A 77 -4.29 15.78 3.02
N VAL A 78 -4.48 16.79 2.17
CA VAL A 78 -3.73 18.05 2.22
C VAL A 78 -4.48 19.03 3.12
N LEU A 79 -3.79 19.59 4.13
CA LEU A 79 -4.36 20.60 5.02
C LEU A 79 -4.31 22.00 4.39
N LYS A 80 -5.01 22.96 4.99
CA LYS A 80 -5.15 24.33 4.46
C LYS A 80 -3.81 25.04 4.26
N ASP A 81 -2.81 24.73 5.08
CA ASP A 81 -1.46 25.29 5.01
C ASP A 81 -0.55 24.55 4.01
N GLY A 82 -1.04 23.50 3.34
CA GLY A 82 -0.30 22.65 2.41
C GLY A 82 0.58 21.59 3.08
N SER A 83 0.46 21.39 4.39
CA SER A 83 0.96 20.19 5.05
C SER A 83 0.09 18.97 4.67
N ILE A 84 0.63 17.77 4.87
CA ILE A 84 -0.04 16.52 4.49
C ILE A 84 -0.21 15.65 5.73
N GLN A 85 -1.44 15.24 6.00
CA GLN A 85 -1.75 14.25 7.03
C GLN A 85 -1.65 12.83 6.42
N PHE A 86 -1.14 11.87 7.19
CA PHE A 86 -0.94 10.48 6.76
C PHE A 86 -1.74 9.48 7.61
N TYR A 87 -2.05 8.31 7.03
CA TYR A 87 -2.66 7.22 7.78
C TYR A 87 -1.71 6.59 8.80
N CYS A 88 -0.41 6.56 8.50
CA CYS A 88 0.63 6.03 9.38
C CYS A 88 1.51 7.12 9.98
N GLN A 89 2.28 6.77 11.01
CA GLN A 89 3.32 7.64 11.53
C GLN A 89 4.45 7.84 10.52
N ILE A 90 4.92 9.08 10.44
CA ILE A 90 6.10 9.50 9.70
C ILE A 90 7.05 10.18 10.68
N PHE A 91 8.35 9.93 10.53
CA PHE A 91 9.38 10.48 11.40
C PHE A 91 10.18 11.57 10.70
N GLN A 92 10.65 12.53 11.47
CA GLN A 92 11.56 13.55 10.95
C GLN A 92 12.87 12.92 10.45
N HIS A 93 13.44 13.47 9.39
CA HIS A 93 14.61 12.94 8.65
C HIS A 93 14.40 11.57 8.00
N GLN A 94 13.19 11.04 8.02
CA GLN A 94 12.88 9.83 7.30
C GLN A 94 12.97 10.10 5.79
N LYS A 95 13.77 9.30 5.09
CA LYS A 95 13.78 9.27 3.63
C LYS A 95 12.68 8.34 3.12
N VAL A 96 11.93 8.82 2.16
CA VAL A 96 10.90 8.06 1.43
C VAL A 96 11.06 8.31 -0.06
N GLU A 97 10.32 7.53 -0.85
CA GLU A 97 10.27 7.64 -2.29
C GLU A 97 8.83 7.59 -2.78
N ILE A 98 8.59 8.19 -3.95
CA ILE A 98 7.32 8.03 -4.65
C ILE A 98 7.24 6.59 -5.16
N LEU A 99 6.10 5.97 -4.94
CA LEU A 99 5.78 4.67 -5.47
C LEU A 99 4.91 4.81 -6.73
N GLU A 100 4.94 3.79 -7.56
CA GLU A 100 4.04 3.64 -8.70
C GLU A 100 3.42 2.24 -8.72
N PRO A 101 2.20 2.09 -9.24
CA PRO A 101 1.53 0.82 -9.22
C PRO A 101 2.14 -0.12 -10.26
N LYS A 102 2.27 -1.39 -9.88
CA LYS A 102 2.36 -2.54 -10.78
C LYS A 102 0.94 -2.85 -11.29
N ASP A 103 0.86 -3.68 -12.33
CA ASP A 103 -0.43 -4.21 -12.74
C ASP A 103 -1.04 -5.08 -11.61
N PRO A 104 -2.23 -4.73 -11.10
CA PRO A 104 -2.81 -5.43 -9.95
C PRO A 104 -3.18 -6.89 -10.23
N VAL A 105 -3.60 -7.20 -11.46
CA VAL A 105 -4.06 -8.55 -11.82
C VAL A 105 -2.89 -9.53 -11.86
N SER A 106 -1.82 -9.18 -12.57
CA SER A 106 -0.58 -9.96 -12.62
C SER A 106 0.08 -10.08 -11.25
N THR A 107 0.10 -9.00 -10.45
CA THR A 107 0.64 -9.05 -9.08
C THR A 107 -0.14 -10.04 -8.20
N LEU A 108 -1.47 -10.11 -8.35
CA LEU A 108 -2.30 -11.07 -7.65
C LEU A 108 -2.08 -12.50 -8.13
N GLN A 109 -1.93 -12.70 -9.44
CA GLN A 109 -1.57 -14.01 -10.01
C GLN A 109 -0.26 -14.54 -9.45
N GLU A 110 0.78 -13.70 -9.40
CA GLU A 110 2.07 -14.05 -8.80
C GLU A 110 1.93 -14.42 -7.32
N SER A 111 1.14 -13.66 -6.56
CA SER A 111 0.92 -13.89 -5.13
C SER A 111 0.17 -15.21 -4.88
N ILE A 112 -0.85 -15.52 -5.68
CA ILE A 112 -1.59 -16.79 -5.62
C ILE A 112 -0.68 -17.96 -6.02
N ALA A 113 0.18 -17.80 -7.02
CA ALA A 113 1.12 -18.83 -7.45
C ALA A 113 2.15 -19.15 -6.36
N GLN A 114 2.74 -18.12 -5.73
CA GLN A 114 3.67 -18.28 -4.60
C GLN A 114 2.99 -18.97 -3.41
N LEU A 115 1.75 -18.57 -3.12
CA LEU A 115 0.97 -19.15 -2.05
C LEU A 115 0.67 -20.63 -2.30
N THR A 116 0.20 -20.96 -3.51
CA THR A 116 -0.09 -22.34 -3.92
C THR A 116 1.17 -23.21 -3.88
N ALA A 117 2.32 -22.69 -4.30
CA ALA A 117 3.59 -23.41 -4.23
C ALA A 117 4.07 -23.69 -2.79
N SER A 118 3.52 -23.00 -1.80
CA SER A 118 3.88 -23.17 -0.39
C SER A 118 3.12 -24.30 0.32
N PHE A 119 2.22 -25.00 -0.38
CA PHE A 119 1.40 -26.08 0.17
C PHE A 119 1.28 -27.25 -0.82
N HIS A 120 1.23 -28.49 -0.31
CA HIS A 120 0.70 -29.62 -1.09
C HIS A 120 -0.81 -29.49 -1.32
N THR A 121 -1.53 -28.96 -0.33
CA THR A 121 -2.98 -28.71 -0.42
C THR A 121 -3.38 -27.53 0.46
N ILE A 122 -4.07 -26.55 -0.12
CA ILE A 122 -4.69 -25.45 0.61
C ILE A 122 -6.12 -25.87 1.00
N GLU A 123 -6.47 -25.73 2.27
CA GLU A 123 -7.79 -26.07 2.82
C GLU A 123 -8.69 -24.83 2.97
N GLY A 124 -8.09 -23.65 3.17
CA GLY A 124 -8.82 -22.38 3.16
C GLY A 124 -7.93 -21.16 3.22
N VAL A 125 -8.51 -20.00 2.88
CA VAL A 125 -7.82 -18.70 2.86
C VAL A 125 -8.71 -17.62 3.46
N LEU A 126 -8.15 -16.85 4.39
CA LEU A 126 -8.71 -15.59 4.88
C LEU A 126 -7.98 -14.41 4.25
N ALA A 127 -8.68 -13.64 3.43
CA ALA A 127 -8.16 -12.45 2.75
C ALA A 127 -8.60 -11.17 3.47
N ILE A 128 -7.64 -10.35 3.86
CA ILE A 128 -7.85 -9.02 4.46
C ILE A 128 -7.33 -8.00 3.47
N ASN A 129 -8.25 -7.25 2.85
CA ASN A 129 -7.93 -6.30 1.80
C ASN A 129 -8.00 -4.86 2.32
N CYS A 130 -6.98 -4.04 2.09
CA CYS A 130 -7.04 -2.64 2.50
C CYS A 130 -8.13 -1.88 1.71
N ILE A 131 -8.92 -1.04 2.40
CA ILE A 131 -10.01 -0.25 1.81
C ILE A 131 -9.51 0.66 0.68
N LEU A 132 -8.29 1.21 0.81
CA LEU A 132 -7.69 2.04 -0.23
C LEU A 132 -7.46 1.26 -1.53
N ARG A 133 -7.16 -0.05 -1.45
CA ARG A 133 -7.09 -0.92 -2.63
C ARG A 133 -8.46 -1.14 -3.24
N LYS A 134 -9.47 -1.42 -2.42
CA LYS A 134 -10.85 -1.59 -2.90
C LYS A 134 -11.31 -0.34 -3.67
N LEU A 135 -11.14 0.85 -3.08
CA LEU A 135 -11.53 2.12 -3.70
C LEU A 135 -10.76 2.37 -5.01
N GLN A 136 -9.44 2.11 -5.03
CA GLN A 136 -8.63 2.20 -6.24
C GLN A 136 -9.16 1.27 -7.34
N PHE A 137 -9.39 -0.01 -7.04
CA PHE A 137 -9.80 -1.00 -8.03
C PHE A 137 -11.25 -0.81 -8.50
N GLU A 138 -12.12 -0.23 -7.67
CA GLU A 138 -13.46 0.20 -8.10
C GLU A 138 -13.35 1.34 -9.12
N GLN A 139 -12.50 2.33 -8.86
CA GLN A 139 -12.26 3.44 -9.78
C GLN A 139 -11.61 2.99 -11.10
N GLU A 140 -10.74 1.98 -11.05
CA GLU A 140 -10.05 1.41 -12.21
C GLU A 140 -10.85 0.28 -12.90
N HIS A 141 -12.05 -0.04 -12.42
CA HIS A 141 -12.91 -1.13 -12.92
C HIS A 141 -12.25 -2.52 -12.93
N LEU A 142 -11.32 -2.78 -12.00
CA LEU A 142 -10.54 -4.02 -11.94
C LEU A 142 -11.18 -5.13 -11.09
N ILE A 143 -12.23 -4.83 -10.33
CA ILE A 143 -12.87 -5.78 -9.40
C ILE A 143 -13.25 -7.12 -10.07
N PRO A 144 -13.88 -7.17 -11.27
CA PRO A 144 -14.21 -8.45 -11.91
C PRO A 144 -12.98 -9.30 -12.22
N SER A 145 -11.91 -8.69 -12.76
CA SER A 145 -10.67 -9.38 -13.12
C SER A 145 -9.95 -9.93 -11.89
N LEU A 146 -9.92 -9.18 -10.79
CA LEU A 146 -9.32 -9.61 -9.53
C LEU A 146 -10.12 -10.76 -8.89
N ASN A 147 -11.45 -10.66 -8.88
CA ASN A 147 -12.32 -11.72 -8.36
C ASN A 147 -12.15 -13.03 -9.14
N GLN A 148 -11.96 -12.95 -10.46
CA GLN A 148 -11.66 -14.12 -11.28
C GLN A 148 -10.37 -14.83 -10.84
N GLN A 149 -9.32 -14.09 -10.47
CA GLN A 149 -8.08 -14.70 -9.96
C GLN A 149 -8.30 -15.31 -8.56
N LEU A 150 -8.98 -14.59 -7.68
CA LEU A 150 -9.28 -15.04 -6.32
C LEU A 150 -10.14 -16.31 -6.28
N ALA A 151 -10.99 -16.53 -7.29
CA ALA A 151 -11.82 -17.73 -7.41
C ALA A 151 -11.00 -19.03 -7.55
N ALA A 152 -9.70 -18.96 -7.85
CA ALA A 152 -8.80 -20.11 -7.85
C ALA A 152 -8.45 -20.62 -6.45
N LEU A 153 -8.67 -19.81 -5.39
CA LEU A 153 -8.35 -20.19 -4.01
C LEU A 153 -9.53 -20.97 -3.38
N PRO A 154 -9.25 -22.13 -2.73
CA PRO A 154 -10.30 -22.90 -2.08
C PRO A 154 -10.80 -22.22 -0.80
N SER A 155 -12.10 -22.34 -0.55
CA SER A 155 -12.76 -21.87 0.69
C SER A 155 -12.36 -20.43 1.08
N LEU A 156 -12.23 -19.54 0.08
CA LEU A 156 -11.83 -18.16 0.29
C LEU A 156 -12.93 -17.37 1.01
N ALA A 157 -12.58 -16.72 2.11
CA ALA A 157 -13.39 -15.74 2.79
C ALA A 157 -12.56 -14.48 3.08
N GLY A 158 -13.21 -13.34 3.33
CA GLY A 158 -12.47 -12.11 3.58
C GLY A 158 -13.33 -10.88 3.78
N PHE A 159 -12.65 -9.76 4.06
CA PHE A 159 -13.27 -8.45 4.23
C PHE A 159 -12.29 -7.32 3.87
N SER A 160 -12.82 -6.11 3.68
CA SER A 160 -11.99 -4.92 3.54
C SER A 160 -11.75 -4.24 4.89
N SER A 161 -10.54 -3.78 5.14
CA SER A 161 -10.11 -3.17 6.40
C SER A 161 -9.65 -1.71 6.21
N TYR A 162 -9.74 -0.89 7.25
CA TYR A 162 -9.20 0.49 7.25
C TYR A 162 -7.70 0.55 7.58
N GLY A 163 -7.03 -0.60 7.62
CA GLY A 163 -5.61 -0.73 7.91
C GLY A 163 -5.33 -2.10 8.51
N GLU A 164 -4.22 -2.72 8.09
CA GLU A 164 -3.75 -3.97 8.66
C GLU A 164 -2.53 -3.73 9.55
N GLN A 165 -2.41 -4.46 10.65
CA GLN A 165 -1.16 -4.51 11.41
C GLN A 165 -0.62 -5.94 11.36
N LEU A 166 0.60 -6.08 10.82
CA LEU A 166 1.33 -7.34 10.85
C LEU A 166 2.57 -7.17 11.73
N ASN A 167 2.61 -7.93 12.82
CA ASN A 167 3.60 -7.75 13.89
C ASN A 167 3.56 -6.32 14.46
N LYS A 168 4.67 -5.59 14.38
CA LYS A 168 4.80 -4.20 14.84
C LYS A 168 4.68 -3.17 13.71
N THR A 169 4.21 -3.57 12.53
CA THR A 169 4.15 -2.68 11.36
C THR A 169 2.73 -2.49 10.87
N GLN A 170 2.34 -1.23 10.74
CA GLN A 170 1.14 -0.83 10.00
C GLN A 170 1.38 -1.06 8.51
N LEU A 171 0.49 -1.82 7.89
CA LEU A 171 0.45 -2.04 6.47
C LEU A 171 -0.67 -1.17 5.89
N ASN A 172 -0.36 -0.53 4.76
CA ASN A 172 -1.32 0.25 4.00
C ASN A 172 -1.30 -0.25 2.57
N GLN A 173 -2.45 -0.20 1.90
CA GLN A 173 -2.60 -0.57 0.50
C GLN A 173 -2.06 -1.99 0.17
N THR A 174 -2.25 -2.93 1.10
CA THR A 174 -1.86 -4.33 0.96
C THR A 174 -3.07 -5.27 0.94
N LEU A 175 -2.87 -6.47 0.39
CA LEU A 175 -3.74 -7.62 0.61
C LEU A 175 -2.94 -8.59 1.47
N VAL A 176 -3.50 -8.96 2.62
CA VAL A 176 -2.93 -10.00 3.49
C VAL A 176 -3.77 -11.25 3.32
N MET A 177 -3.14 -12.34 2.91
CA MET A 177 -3.77 -13.66 2.84
C MET A 177 -3.19 -14.54 3.93
N LEU A 178 -4.05 -15.01 4.83
CA LEU A 178 -3.73 -16.05 5.79
C LEU A 178 -4.31 -17.36 5.26
N SER A 179 -3.44 -18.29 4.91
CA SER A 179 -3.84 -19.56 4.29
C SER A 179 -3.49 -20.73 5.17
N PHE A 180 -4.35 -21.74 5.17
CA PHE A 180 -4.25 -22.95 5.98
C PHE A 180 -4.23 -24.17 5.09
N GLY A 181 -3.44 -25.18 5.46
CA GLY A 181 -3.41 -26.43 4.72
C GLY A 181 -2.30 -27.39 5.14
N LYS A 182 -1.93 -28.27 4.22
CA LYS A 182 -0.86 -29.26 4.37
C LYS A 182 0.33 -28.83 3.51
N LYS A 183 1.50 -28.68 4.14
CA LYS A 183 2.77 -28.44 3.44
C LYS A 183 3.39 -29.71 2.91
#